data_AF-A0A9E7W8Q2-F1
#
_entry.id   AF-A0A9E7W8Q2-F1
#
_cell.length_a   1.000
_cell.length_b   1.000
_cell.length_c   1.000
_cell.angle_alpha   90.00
_cell.angle_beta   90.00
_cell.angle_gamma   90.00
#
_symmetry.space_group_name_H-M   'P 1'
#
loop_
_entity.id
_entity.type
_entity.pdbx_description
1 polymer ?
#
loop_
_entity_poly.entity_id
_entity_poly.type
_entity_poly.pdbx_seq_one_letter_code
_entity_poly.pdbx_strand_id
1 'polypeptide(L)'
;MTQEEQRYVSDIINYFWGEGTAKPSQINQRVARLAHEALAEAGKCTGNMDLVPRPPQARPSLKYVITQFRKILTRIAEEEREIYQLCRQRVQINSKSSMRLALMGL
;
A
#
# COMPACT_ATOMS: atom_id res chain seq x y z
N MET A 1 -11.45 -10.99 -6.70
CA MET A 1 -10.00 -10.89 -6.44
C MET A 1 -9.44 -12.30 -6.44
N THR A 2 -8.39 -12.55 -7.22
CA THR A 2 -7.78 -13.86 -7.36
C THR A 2 -6.82 -14.16 -6.21
N GLN A 3 -6.45 -15.43 -6.03
CA GLN A 3 -5.46 -15.81 -5.01
C GLN A 3 -4.08 -15.19 -5.25
N GLU A 4 -3.70 -14.99 -6.51
CA GLU A 4 -2.46 -14.32 -6.88
C GLU A 4 -2.48 -12.83 -6.46
N GLU A 5 -3.59 -12.14 -6.73
CA GLU A 5 -3.80 -10.74 -6.30
C GLU A 5 -3.79 -10.63 -4.77
N GLN A 6 -4.43 -11.57 -4.08
CA GLN A 6 -4.42 -11.65 -2.62
C GLN A 6 -3.00 -11.80 -2.06
N ARG A 7 -2.22 -12.73 -2.62
CA ARG A 7 -0.84 -12.97 -2.19
C ARG A 7 0.02 -11.72 -2.43
N TYR A 8 -0.09 -11.12 -3.61
CA TYR A 8 0.66 -9.92 -3.94
C TYR A 8 0.35 -8.76 -2.99
N VAL A 9 -0.93 -8.49 -2.69
CA VAL A 9 -1.31 -7.42 -1.76
C VAL A 9 -0.86 -7.75 -0.33
N SER A 10 -0.96 -9.01 0.11
CA SER A 10 -0.47 -9.39 1.44
C SER A 10 1.03 -9.20 1.58
N ASP A 11 1.82 -9.51 0.54
CA ASP A 11 3.27 -9.36 0.57
C ASP A 11 3.66 -7.89 0.74
N ILE A 12 2.93 -6.96 0.10
CA ILE A 12 3.19 -5.53 0.25
C ILE A 12 2.79 -5.03 1.63
N ILE A 13 1.65 -5.50 2.15
CA ILE A 13 1.24 -5.12 3.51
C ILE A 13 2.28 -5.63 4.51
N ASN A 14 2.82 -6.83 4.32
CA ASN A 14 3.85 -7.39 5.18
C ASN A 14 5.19 -6.67 5.02
N TYR A 15 5.56 -6.25 3.81
CA TYR A 15 6.74 -5.42 3.58
C TYR A 15 6.64 -4.08 4.30
N PHE A 16 5.47 -3.43 4.24
CA PHE A 16 5.27 -2.12 4.84
C PHE A 16 5.01 -2.29 6.35
N TRP A 17 3.89 -2.86 6.77
CA TRP A 17 3.49 -2.94 8.19
C TRP A 17 4.18 -4.05 9.01
N GLY A 18 5.03 -4.88 8.40
CA GLY A 18 5.79 -5.94 9.06
C GLY A 18 5.26 -7.35 8.77
N GLU A 19 6.15 -8.34 8.77
CA GLU A 19 5.79 -9.73 8.48
C GLU A 19 4.67 -10.25 9.39
N GLY A 20 3.74 -11.01 8.80
CA GLY A 20 2.61 -11.59 9.52
C GLY A 20 1.43 -10.63 9.76
N THR A 21 1.52 -9.37 9.31
CA THR A 21 0.41 -8.41 9.41
C THR A 21 -0.81 -8.86 8.61
N ALA A 22 -0.61 -9.38 7.40
CA ALA A 22 -1.70 -9.81 6.53
C ALA A 22 -1.46 -11.19 5.93
N LYS A 23 -2.50 -12.03 5.96
CA LYS A 23 -2.57 -13.28 5.19
C LYS A 23 -3.33 -13.05 3.88
N PRO A 24 -3.02 -13.79 2.79
CA PRO A 24 -3.75 -13.68 1.53
C PRO A 24 -5.27 -13.80 1.70
N SER A 25 -5.72 -14.70 2.59
CA SER A 25 -7.15 -14.94 2.87
C SER A 25 -7.87 -13.75 3.51
N GLN A 26 -7.13 -12.82 4.14
CA GLN A 26 -7.69 -11.62 4.78
C GLN A 26 -7.78 -10.44 3.81
N ILE A 27 -7.15 -10.54 2.65
CA ILE A 27 -7.18 -9.47 1.68
C ILE A 27 -8.58 -9.43 1.06
N ASN A 28 -9.12 -8.22 1.04
CA ASN A 28 -10.35 -7.85 0.35
C ASN A 28 -10.13 -6.47 -0.32
N GLN A 29 -11.14 -5.98 -1.04
CA GLN A 29 -11.03 -4.72 -1.77
C GLN A 29 -10.79 -3.51 -0.84
N ARG A 30 -11.31 -3.53 0.40
CA ARG A 30 -11.11 -2.47 1.39
C ARG A 30 -9.66 -2.44 1.88
N VAL A 31 -9.09 -3.61 2.17
CA VAL A 31 -7.68 -3.78 2.55
C VAL A 31 -6.76 -3.27 1.45
N ALA A 32 -6.98 -3.69 0.20
CA ALA A 32 -6.17 -3.26 -0.93
C ALA A 32 -6.22 -1.74 -1.15
N ARG A 33 -7.40 -1.12 -0.96
CA ARG A 33 -7.58 0.33 -1.07
C ARG A 33 -6.83 1.08 0.04
N LEU A 34 -6.96 0.66 1.29
CA LEU A 34 -6.25 1.30 2.40
C LEU A 34 -4.72 1.20 2.24
N ALA A 35 -4.24 0.04 1.77
CA ALA A 35 -2.83 -0.15 1.50
C ALA A 35 -2.33 0.80 0.38
N HIS A 36 -3.13 0.99 -0.66
CA HIS A 36 -2.85 1.96 -1.72
C HIS A 36 -2.85 3.40 -1.22
N GLU A 37 -3.87 3.82 -0.46
CA GLU A 37 -3.98 5.17 0.11
C GLU A 37 -2.78 5.48 1.02
N ALA A 38 -2.38 4.53 1.85
CA ALA A 38 -1.19 4.67 2.70
C ALA A 38 0.09 4.81 1.87
N LEU A 39 0.33 3.96 0.88
CA LEU A 39 1.51 4.10 0.03
C LEU A 39 1.54 5.41 -0.76
N ALA A 40 0.39 5.84 -1.28
CA ALA A 40 0.24 7.13 -1.93
C ALA A 40 0.64 8.27 -0.98
N GLU A 41 0.17 8.23 0.26
CA GLU A 41 0.53 9.25 1.26
C GLU A 41 2.03 9.24 1.59
N ALA A 42 2.64 8.05 1.65
CA ALA A 42 4.09 7.92 1.87
C ALA A 42 4.89 8.52 0.69
N GLY A 43 4.40 8.34 -0.54
CA GLY A 43 5.01 8.93 -1.74
C GLY A 43 4.91 10.46 -1.80
N LYS A 44 3.79 11.06 -1.35
CA LYS A 44 3.68 12.54 -1.28
C LYS A 44 4.74 13.15 -0.36
N CYS A 45 5.04 12.47 0.74
CA CYS A 45 5.94 12.95 1.78
C CYS A 45 7.41 12.99 1.33
N THR A 46 7.84 12.15 0.39
CA THR A 46 9.23 12.15 -0.10
C THR A 46 9.46 13.09 -1.29
N GLY A 47 8.52 13.99 -1.60
CA GLY A 47 8.57 14.81 -2.84
C GLY A 47 8.22 14.02 -4.11
N ASN A 48 7.89 12.74 -3.94
CA ASN A 48 7.56 11.80 -5.00
C ASN A 48 6.10 11.90 -5.43
N MET A 49 5.63 13.12 -5.69
CA MET A 49 4.27 13.36 -6.16
C MET A 49 3.98 12.70 -7.52
N ASP A 50 5.01 12.47 -8.33
CA ASP A 50 4.92 11.68 -9.57
C ASP A 50 4.73 10.17 -9.33
N LEU A 51 5.00 9.69 -8.11
CA LEU A 51 4.78 8.31 -7.67
C LEU A 51 3.37 8.08 -7.12
N VAL A 52 2.61 9.16 -6.91
CA VAL A 52 1.25 9.10 -6.39
C VAL A 52 0.29 9.23 -7.57
N PRO A 53 -0.19 8.11 -8.11
CA PRO A 53 -1.09 8.15 -9.23
C PRO A 53 -2.36 8.89 -8.82
N ARG A 54 -2.75 9.88 -9.64
CA ARG A 54 -3.99 10.62 -9.43
C ARG A 54 -5.14 9.62 -9.35
N PRO A 55 -6.00 9.69 -8.32
CA PRO A 55 -7.10 8.75 -8.17
C PRO A 55 -7.95 8.78 -9.45
N PRO A 56 -8.24 7.61 -10.05
CA PRO A 56 -9.13 7.58 -11.19
C PRO A 56 -10.50 8.10 -10.76
N GLN A 57 -11.18 8.84 -11.64
CA GLN A 57 -12.53 9.39 -11.38
C GLN A 57 -13.57 8.29 -11.10
N ALA A 58 -13.25 7.03 -11.40
CA ALA A 58 -14.02 5.84 -11.05
C ALA A 58 -13.24 4.96 -10.04
N ARG A 59 -13.96 4.15 -9.24
CA ARG A 59 -13.34 3.22 -8.27
C ARG A 59 -12.21 2.43 -8.96
N PRO A 60 -10.95 2.60 -8.56
CA PRO A 60 -9.84 1.94 -9.22
C PRO A 60 -10.04 0.43 -9.19
N SER A 61 -9.83 -0.22 -10.34
CA SER A 61 -9.81 -1.67 -10.39
C SER A 61 -8.64 -2.19 -9.55
N LEU A 62 -8.76 -3.41 -9.02
CA LEU A 62 -7.68 -3.98 -8.22
C LEU A 62 -6.39 -4.14 -9.03
N LYS A 63 -6.51 -4.46 -10.32
CA LYS A 63 -5.39 -4.47 -11.28
C LYS A 63 -4.70 -3.11 -11.40
N TYR A 64 -5.46 -2.01 -11.36
CA TYR A 64 -4.89 -0.66 -11.31
C TYR A 64 -4.06 -0.51 -10.03
N VAL A 65 -4.66 -0.81 -8.87
CA VAL A 65 -3.98 -0.73 -7.57
C VAL A 65 -2.66 -1.52 -7.56
N ILE A 66 -2.66 -2.77 -8.03
CA ILE A 66 -1.47 -3.63 -8.14
C ILE A 66 -0.41 -3.04 -9.07
N THR A 67 -0.82 -2.47 -10.21
CA THR A 67 0.11 -1.82 -11.14
C THR A 67 0.76 -0.59 -10.50
N GLN A 68 0.00 0.18 -9.72
CA GLN A 68 0.53 1.33 -8.99
C GLN A 68 1.52 0.90 -7.90
N PHE A 69 1.21 -0.18 -7.18
CA PHE A 69 2.10 -0.79 -6.21
C PHE A 69 3.48 -1.14 -6.80
N ARG A 70 3.53 -1.76 -7.99
CA ARG A 70 4.81 -2.10 -8.66
C ARG A 70 5.65 -0.85 -8.93
N LYS A 71 5.02 0.21 -9.46
CA LYS A 71 5.72 1.47 -9.79
C LYS A 71 6.33 2.14 -8.56
N ILE A 72 5.60 2.12 -7.44
CA ILE A 72 6.08 2.66 -6.17
C ILE A 72 7.27 1.86 -5.66
N LEU A 73 7.19 0.52 -5.63
CA LEU A 73 8.26 -0.34 -5.13
C LEU A 73 9.55 -0.27 -5.94
N THR A 74 9.48 -0.24 -7.28
CA THR A 74 10.69 -0.17 -8.12
C THR A 74 11.48 1.12 -7.87
N ARG A 75 10.81 2.24 -7.66
CA ARG A 75 11.47 3.54 -7.44
C ARG A 75 11.92 3.76 -6.00
N ILE A 76 11.27 3.15 -5.00
CA ILE A 76 11.80 3.07 -3.62
C ILE A 76 13.16 2.36 -3.58
N ALA A 77 13.38 1.39 -4.45
CA ALA A 77 14.67 0.72 -4.55
C ALA A 77 15.76 1.63 -5.15
N GLU A 78 15.37 2.70 -5.86
CA GLU A 78 16.26 3.60 -6.61
C GLU A 78 16.58 4.92 -5.86
N GLU A 79 15.74 5.41 -4.95
CA GLU A 79 15.89 6.74 -4.31
C GLU A 79 16.22 6.72 -2.79
N GLU A 80 16.69 7.88 -2.31
CA GLU A 80 17.22 8.17 -0.96
C GLU A 80 16.42 7.52 0.18
N ARG A 81 16.99 6.44 0.72
CA ARG A 81 16.33 5.55 1.68
C ARG A 81 15.84 6.28 2.93
N GLU A 82 16.53 7.30 3.44
CA GLU A 82 16.22 7.88 4.76
C GLU A 82 14.89 8.64 4.81
N ILE A 83 14.63 9.53 3.86
CA ILE A 83 13.37 10.33 3.82
C ILE A 83 12.18 9.39 3.58
N TYR A 84 12.33 8.39 2.69
CA TYR A 84 11.31 7.38 2.48
C TYR A 84 10.99 6.57 3.74
N GLN A 85 11.99 6.21 4.54
CA GLN A 85 11.79 5.43 5.77
C GLN A 85 11.00 6.24 6.81
N LEU A 86 11.31 7.53 6.98
CA LEU A 86 10.58 8.43 7.89
C LEU A 86 9.12 8.61 7.47
N CYS A 87 8.89 8.88 6.19
CA CYS A 87 7.56 9.03 5.62
C CYS A 87 6.74 7.73 5.75
N ARG A 88 7.37 6.59 5.45
CA ARG A 88 6.77 5.27 5.64
C ARG A 88 6.37 5.03 7.09
N GLN A 89 7.25 5.28 8.06
CA GLN A 89 6.93 5.09 9.47
C GLN A 89 5.75 5.96 9.91
N ARG A 90 5.70 7.22 9.48
CA ARG A 90 4.60 8.14 9.79
C ARG A 90 3.25 7.61 9.28
N VAL A 91 3.22 7.18 8.02
CA VAL A 91 2.01 6.62 7.40
C VAL A 91 1.60 5.31 8.05
N GLN A 92 2.55 4.44 8.39
CA GLN A 92 2.26 3.19 9.09
C GLN A 92 1.54 3.45 10.40
N ILE A 93 2.05 4.38 11.20
CA ILE A 93 1.45 4.76 12.49
C ILE A 93 0.02 5.28 12.26
N ASN A 94 -0.17 6.19 11.31
CA ASN A 94 -1.47 6.82 11.06
C ASN A 94 -2.52 5.84 10.51
N SER A 95 -2.10 4.86 9.71
CA SER A 95 -3.00 3.89 9.05
C SER A 95 -3.20 2.60 9.85
N LYS A 96 -2.42 2.36 10.92
CA LYS A 96 -2.36 1.11 11.66
C LYS A 96 -3.73 0.59 12.09
N SER A 97 -4.53 1.45 12.73
CA SER A 97 -5.86 1.08 13.25
C SER A 97 -6.83 0.72 12.12
N SER A 98 -6.87 1.54 11.07
CA SER A 98 -7.72 1.31 9.89
C SER A 98 -7.36 0.02 9.16
N MET A 99 -6.05 -0.25 9.01
CA MET A 99 -5.54 -1.48 8.39
C MET A 99 -5.95 -2.71 9.20
N ARG A 100 -5.78 -2.67 10.53
CA ARG A 100 -6.18 -3.77 11.41
C ARG A 100 -7.68 -4.07 11.32
N LEU A 101 -8.53 -3.04 11.33
CA LEU A 101 -9.98 -3.21 11.19
C LEU A 101 -10.34 -3.82 9.82
N ALA A 102 -9.72 -3.35 8.75
CA ALA A 102 -9.95 -3.87 7.41
C ALA A 102 -9.56 -5.35 7.25
N LEU A 103 -8.45 -5.76 7.89
CA LEU A 103 -7.99 -7.15 7.91
C LEU A 103 -8.89 -8.07 8.74
N MET A 104 -9.69 -7.50 9.65
CA MET A 104 -10.76 -8.20 10.38
C MET A 104 -12.08 -8.25 9.61
N GLY A 105 -12.15 -7.61 8.42
CA GLY A 105 -13.38 -7.51 7.63
C GLY A 105 -14.36 -6.44 8.12
N LEU A 106 -13.93 -5.57 9.05
CA LEU A 106 -14.66 -4.40 9.53
C LEU A 106 -14.35 -3.16 8.69
#